data_AF-A0A4Q5S435-F1
#
_entry.id   AF-A0A4Q5S435-F1
#
_cell.length_a   1.000
_cell.length_b   1.000
_cell.length_c   1.000
_cell.angle_alpha   90.00
_cell.angle_beta   90.00
_cell.angle_gamma   90.00
#
_symmetry.space_group_name_H-M   'P 1'
#
loop_
_entity.id
_entity.type
_entity.pdbx_description
1 polymer ?
#
loop_
_entity_poly.entity_id
_entity_poly.type
_entity_poly.pdbx_seq_one_letter_code
_entity_poly.pdbx_strand_id
1 'polypeptide(L)'
;MSNQQPLSPSLSFADAITVLMEACGITPEARSAFDARVRHLQRLGVPERGEDGAGRLRYGIAELAALATAVRLMDAFMAPALAARYVTERWASLAPFVLAGAREALPESYVARRSIPPKTFAVFRANALAMLGKRRQHDERGDEPLGSIRICDEAQATAITEAVDGAGLVLDSQTFMPVIVRRWAELLSATEAELGSELDQLRFAE
;
A
#
# COMPACT_ATOMS: atom_id res chain seq x y z
N MET A 1 10.02 -8.69 34.41
CA MET A 1 11.02 -8.77 33.33
C MET A 1 10.51 -7.88 32.21
N SER A 2 11.06 -6.68 32.08
CA SER A 2 10.65 -5.72 31.06
C SER A 2 11.10 -6.24 29.70
N ASN A 3 10.15 -6.74 28.91
CA ASN A 3 10.37 -7.16 27.54
C ASN A 3 10.54 -5.89 26.70
N GLN A 4 11.75 -5.32 26.67
CA GLN A 4 12.07 -4.29 25.69
C GLN A 4 12.08 -4.96 24.32
N GLN A 5 10.93 -4.94 23.63
CA GLN A 5 10.92 -5.16 22.20
C GLN A 5 11.92 -4.18 21.57
N PRO A 6 12.88 -4.64 20.75
CA PRO A 6 13.74 -3.71 20.04
C PRO A 6 12.86 -2.77 19.21
N LEU A 7 13.15 -1.48 19.28
CA LEU A 7 12.50 -0.47 18.45
C LEU A 7 12.74 -0.87 16.99
N SER A 8 11.71 -1.36 16.30
CA SER A 8 11.83 -1.67 14.88
C SER A 8 12.33 -0.44 14.12
N PRO A 9 13.33 -0.59 13.23
CA PRO A 9 13.96 0.54 12.56
C PRO A 9 12.95 1.25 11.65
N SER A 10 13.08 2.57 11.55
CA SER A 10 12.09 3.44 10.88
C SER A 10 12.79 4.41 9.95
N LEU A 11 12.29 4.60 8.73
CA LEU A 11 12.81 5.62 7.83
C LEU A 11 12.47 7.04 8.30
N SER A 12 13.32 8.00 7.95
CA SER A 12 12.94 9.40 8.01
C SER A 12 11.86 9.68 6.96
N PHE A 13 11.10 10.76 7.13
CA PHE A 13 10.11 11.14 6.11
C PHE A 13 10.77 11.44 4.75
N ALA A 14 11.97 12.04 4.75
CA ALA A 14 12.66 12.36 3.51
C ALA A 14 13.07 11.10 2.73
N ASP A 15 13.52 10.07 3.45
CA ASP A 15 13.87 8.76 2.89
C ASP A 15 12.63 8.00 2.44
N ALA A 16 11.56 8.02 3.25
CA ALA A 16 10.28 7.44 2.89
C ALA A 16 9.73 8.03 1.58
N ILE A 17 9.82 9.35 1.39
CA ILE A 17 9.45 10.01 0.13
C ILE A 17 10.31 9.50 -1.03
N THR A 18 11.63 9.36 -0.84
CA THR A 18 12.52 8.81 -1.89
C THR A 18 12.10 7.40 -2.30
N VAL A 19 11.86 6.52 -1.33
CA VAL A 19 11.42 5.14 -1.57
C VAL A 19 10.07 5.10 -2.28
N LEU A 20 9.10 5.90 -1.82
CA LEU A 20 7.76 5.95 -2.41
C LEU A 20 7.77 6.51 -3.84
N MET A 21 8.60 7.52 -4.12
CA MET A 21 8.75 8.04 -5.47
C MET A 21 9.30 6.97 -6.41
N GLU A 22 10.35 6.26 -5.99
CA GLU A 22 10.95 5.17 -6.77
C GLU A 22 9.94 4.04 -7.01
N ALA A 23 9.26 3.59 -5.96
CA ALA A 23 8.27 2.52 -6.03
C ALA A 23 7.05 2.88 -6.89
N CYS A 24 6.68 4.16 -6.96
CA CYS A 24 5.57 4.64 -7.78
C CYS A 24 5.98 5.18 -9.16
N GLY A 25 7.27 5.14 -9.51
CA GLY A 25 7.78 5.64 -10.79
C GLY A 25 7.69 7.17 -10.95
N ILE A 26 7.75 7.92 -9.85
CA ILE A 26 7.66 9.38 -9.83
C ILE A 26 9.06 9.98 -10.02
N THR A 27 9.20 10.89 -10.98
CA THR A 27 10.49 11.51 -11.29
C THR A 27 10.91 12.53 -10.21
N PRO A 28 12.22 12.78 -10.01
CA PRO A 28 12.72 13.69 -8.96
C PRO A 28 12.15 15.11 -9.03
N GLU A 29 11.84 15.60 -10.22
CA GLU A 29 11.30 16.95 -10.47
C GLU A 29 9.91 17.13 -9.83
N ALA A 30 9.14 16.04 -9.71
CA ALA A 30 7.81 16.05 -9.10
C ALA A 30 7.82 15.92 -7.57
N ARG A 31 9.01 15.91 -6.92
CA ARG A 31 9.15 15.65 -5.47
C ARG A 31 8.26 16.53 -4.61
N SER A 32 8.19 17.85 -4.86
CA SER A 32 7.41 18.77 -4.04
C SER A 32 5.90 18.46 -4.10
N ALA A 33 5.37 18.19 -5.30
CA ALA A 33 3.97 17.80 -5.48
C ALA A 33 3.69 16.42 -4.85
N PHE A 34 4.64 15.50 -4.95
CA PHE A 34 4.54 14.18 -4.35
C PHE A 34 4.56 14.21 -2.82
N ASP A 35 5.43 15.03 -2.22
CA ASP A 35 5.44 15.29 -0.76
C ASP A 35 4.06 15.78 -0.30
N ALA A 36 3.51 16.81 -0.96
CA ALA A 36 2.19 17.33 -0.65
C ALA A 36 1.08 16.26 -0.76
N ARG A 37 1.17 15.37 -1.76
CA ARG A 37 0.25 14.25 -1.96
C ARG A 37 0.33 13.23 -0.83
N VAL A 38 1.54 12.83 -0.42
CA VAL A 38 1.74 11.90 0.70
C VAL A 38 1.24 12.52 2.01
N ARG A 39 1.53 13.81 2.27
CA ARG A 39 0.99 14.51 3.45
C ARG A 39 -0.53 14.63 3.43
N HIS A 40 -1.13 14.78 2.25
CA HIS A 40 -2.58 14.78 2.11
C HIS A 40 -3.16 13.41 2.46
N LEU A 41 -2.60 12.31 1.95
CA LEU A 41 -2.99 10.95 2.31
C LEU A 41 -2.85 10.67 3.81
N GLN A 42 -1.78 11.17 4.44
CA GLN A 42 -1.60 11.07 5.91
C GLN A 42 -2.68 11.81 6.70
N ARG A 43 -3.16 12.96 6.19
CA ARG A 43 -4.30 13.67 6.79
C ARG A 43 -5.63 12.93 6.57
N LEU A 44 -5.74 12.18 5.48
CA LEU A 44 -6.88 11.28 5.21
C LEU A 44 -6.80 9.95 5.99
N GLY A 45 -5.72 9.73 6.76
CA GLY A 45 -5.56 8.55 7.62
C GLY A 45 -4.78 7.40 7.00
N VAL A 46 -3.96 7.63 5.96
CA VAL A 46 -3.08 6.60 5.38
C VAL A 46 -1.61 6.84 5.77
N PRO A 47 -0.90 5.84 6.32
CA PRO A 47 -1.45 4.57 6.81
C PRO A 47 -2.34 4.80 8.04
N GLU A 48 -3.16 3.81 8.35
CA GLU A 48 -3.95 3.82 9.58
C GLU A 48 -3.01 3.91 10.78
N ARG A 49 -3.35 4.80 11.72
CA ARG A 49 -2.60 4.93 12.98
C ARG A 49 -3.20 3.92 13.94
N GLY A 50 -2.37 3.08 14.56
CA GLY A 50 -2.81 2.16 15.60
C GLY A 50 -3.49 2.87 16.79
N GLU A 51 -4.09 2.08 17.70
CA GLU A 51 -4.99 2.53 18.79
C GLU A 51 -4.48 3.71 19.62
N ASP A 52 -3.16 3.92 19.71
CA ASP A 52 -2.59 5.03 20.45
C ASP A 52 -2.81 6.41 19.78
N GLY A 53 -3.24 6.48 18.51
CA GLY A 53 -3.68 7.68 17.77
C GLY A 53 -2.66 8.82 17.57
N ALA A 54 -1.64 8.86 18.43
CA ALA A 54 -0.60 9.87 18.60
C ALA A 54 0.79 9.33 18.24
N GLY A 55 0.90 8.03 17.91
CA GLY A 55 2.13 7.42 17.43
C GLY A 55 2.63 8.12 16.17
N ARG A 56 3.90 8.55 16.19
CA ARG A 56 4.59 9.06 15.01
C ARG A 56 4.66 7.95 13.96
N LEU A 57 4.35 8.28 12.71
CA LEU A 57 4.53 7.33 11.58
C LEU A 57 5.97 6.83 11.55
N ARG A 58 6.13 5.50 11.53
CA ARG A 58 7.43 4.82 11.58
C ARG A 58 7.97 4.52 10.18
N TYR A 59 7.18 4.74 9.12
CA TYR A 59 7.60 4.50 7.74
C TYR A 59 8.28 3.14 7.57
N GLY A 60 7.72 2.11 8.23
CA GLY A 60 8.05 0.72 8.04
C GLY A 60 7.46 0.20 6.73
N ILE A 61 7.67 -1.08 6.44
CA ILE A 61 7.24 -1.67 5.17
C ILE A 61 5.71 -1.60 5.04
N ALA A 62 4.96 -1.81 6.14
CA ALA A 62 3.50 -1.72 6.13
C ALA A 62 2.99 -0.31 5.81
N GLU A 63 3.56 0.72 6.46
CA GLU A 63 3.18 2.10 6.20
C GLU A 63 3.51 2.53 4.76
N LEU A 64 4.68 2.14 4.26
CA LEU A 64 5.10 2.43 2.88
C LEU A 64 4.21 1.71 1.87
N ALA A 65 3.87 0.45 2.11
CA ALA A 65 2.97 -0.32 1.24
C ALA A 65 1.57 0.29 1.19
N ALA A 66 1.03 0.75 2.32
CA ALA A 66 -0.27 1.42 2.38
C ALA A 66 -0.26 2.74 1.59
N LEU A 67 0.77 3.57 1.79
CA LEU A 67 0.94 4.82 1.06
C LEU A 67 1.11 4.59 -0.45
N ALA A 68 1.98 3.65 -0.85
CA ALA A 68 2.19 3.30 -2.25
C ALA A 68 0.88 2.78 -2.87
N THR A 69 0.15 1.89 -2.19
CA THR A 69 -1.15 1.40 -2.68
C THR A 69 -2.12 2.55 -2.91
N ALA A 70 -2.25 3.50 -1.99
CA ALA A 70 -3.11 4.66 -2.15
C ALA A 70 -2.69 5.54 -3.34
N VAL A 71 -1.38 5.78 -3.50
CA VAL A 71 -0.85 6.53 -4.66
C VAL A 71 -1.17 5.81 -5.97
N ARG A 72 -0.98 4.48 -6.04
CA ARG A 72 -1.26 3.69 -7.24
C ARG A 72 -2.75 3.69 -7.60
N LEU A 73 -3.64 3.69 -6.61
CA LEU A 73 -5.08 3.89 -6.84
C LEU A 73 -5.35 5.28 -7.44
N MET A 74 -4.70 6.33 -6.92
CA MET A 74 -4.85 7.69 -7.43
C MET A 74 -4.30 7.86 -8.85
N ASP A 75 -3.18 7.22 -9.17
CA ASP A 75 -2.60 7.24 -10.53
C ASP A 75 -3.53 6.53 -11.53
N ALA A 76 -4.35 5.59 -11.06
CA ALA A 76 -5.45 5.00 -11.82
C ALA A 76 -6.78 5.81 -11.70
N PHE A 77 -6.66 7.12 -11.46
CA PHE A 77 -7.74 8.11 -11.42
C PHE A 77 -8.74 7.97 -10.27
N MET A 78 -8.42 7.23 -9.21
CA MET A 78 -9.24 7.22 -8.00
C MET A 78 -9.07 8.53 -7.20
N ALA A 79 -10.17 9.11 -6.72
CA ALA A 79 -10.11 10.28 -5.85
C ALA A 79 -9.33 10.00 -4.55
N PRO A 80 -8.55 10.95 -4.00
CA PRO A 80 -7.69 10.72 -2.83
C PRO A 80 -8.44 10.18 -1.61
N ALA A 81 -9.59 10.77 -1.27
CA ALA A 81 -10.41 10.33 -0.15
C ALA A 81 -10.90 8.88 -0.32
N LEU A 82 -11.25 8.48 -1.55
CA LEU A 82 -11.71 7.12 -1.83
C LEU A 82 -10.54 6.12 -1.79
N ALA A 83 -9.38 6.47 -2.34
CA ALA A 83 -8.16 5.67 -2.25
C ALA A 83 -7.76 5.44 -0.79
N ALA A 84 -7.80 6.49 0.03
CA ALA A 84 -7.53 6.42 1.46
C ALA A 84 -8.51 5.50 2.20
N ARG A 85 -9.80 5.58 1.89
CA ARG A 85 -10.81 4.67 2.46
C ARG A 85 -10.59 3.22 2.05
N TYR A 86 -10.28 2.94 0.78
CA TYR A 86 -9.96 1.57 0.35
C TYR A 86 -8.75 1.01 1.10
N VAL A 87 -7.69 1.80 1.27
CA VAL A 87 -6.49 1.34 1.96
C VAL A 87 -6.73 1.11 3.44
N THR A 88 -7.49 1.98 4.12
CA THR A 88 -7.77 1.86 5.56
C THR A 88 -8.84 0.81 5.85
N GLU A 89 -10.04 0.96 5.30
CA GLU A 89 -11.20 0.10 5.60
C GLU A 89 -11.11 -1.30 4.99
N ARG A 90 -10.21 -1.53 4.02
CA ARG A 90 -10.02 -2.83 3.35
C ARG A 90 -8.57 -3.32 3.44
N TRP A 91 -7.79 -2.82 4.40
CA TRP A 91 -6.40 -3.22 4.53
C TRP A 91 -6.23 -4.73 4.70
N ALA A 92 -7.04 -5.38 5.54
CA ALA A 92 -7.01 -6.84 5.73
C ALA A 92 -7.14 -7.64 4.42
N SER A 93 -7.83 -7.10 3.41
CA SER A 93 -7.93 -7.71 2.07
C SER A 93 -6.74 -7.38 1.17
N LEU A 94 -6.12 -6.21 1.35
CA LEU A 94 -5.01 -5.71 0.53
C LEU A 94 -3.64 -6.18 1.03
N ALA A 95 -3.49 -6.36 2.34
CA ALA A 95 -2.23 -6.72 2.98
C ALA A 95 -1.64 -8.06 2.46
N PRO A 96 -2.46 -9.13 2.26
CA PRO A 96 -1.97 -10.35 1.63
C PRO A 96 -1.52 -10.17 0.18
N PHE A 97 -2.19 -9.28 -0.57
CA PHE A 97 -1.85 -8.94 -1.95
C PHE A 97 -0.51 -8.21 -2.03
N VAL A 98 -0.27 -7.20 -1.18
CA VAL A 98 1.02 -6.48 -1.17
C VAL A 98 2.16 -7.41 -0.73
N LEU A 99 1.93 -8.32 0.22
CA LEU A 99 2.93 -9.32 0.59
C LEU A 99 3.25 -10.27 -0.56
N ALA A 100 2.25 -10.66 -1.36
CA ALA A 100 2.46 -11.47 -2.56
C ALA A 100 3.38 -10.76 -3.56
N GLY A 101 3.15 -9.46 -3.81
CA GLY A 101 3.97 -8.67 -4.73
C GLY A 101 5.42 -8.49 -4.28
N ALA A 102 5.70 -8.61 -2.99
CA ALA A 102 7.05 -8.51 -2.44
C ALA A 102 7.92 -9.75 -2.68
N ARG A 103 7.35 -10.87 -3.17
CA ARG A 103 7.99 -12.20 -3.18
C ARG A 103 9.43 -12.22 -3.69
N GLU A 104 9.74 -11.51 -4.77
CA GLU A 104 11.08 -11.46 -5.38
C GLU A 104 12.12 -10.64 -4.60
N ALA A 105 11.70 -9.97 -3.54
CA ALA A 105 12.55 -9.20 -2.64
C ALA A 105 12.62 -9.82 -1.23
N LEU A 106 11.90 -10.93 -0.98
CA LEU A 106 11.90 -11.58 0.32
C LEU A 106 13.16 -12.45 0.48
N PRO A 107 13.78 -12.47 1.67
CA PRO A 107 14.85 -13.41 1.98
C PRO A 107 14.37 -14.86 1.85
N GLU A 108 15.23 -15.75 1.35
CA GLU A 108 14.92 -17.19 1.26
C GLU A 108 14.52 -17.77 2.62
N SER A 109 15.19 -17.32 3.68
CA SER A 109 14.92 -17.69 5.07
C SER A 109 13.49 -17.31 5.52
N TYR A 110 12.93 -16.23 4.99
CA TYR A 110 11.56 -15.81 5.27
C TYR A 110 10.56 -16.67 4.50
N VAL A 111 10.78 -16.88 3.20
CA VAL A 111 9.92 -17.72 2.34
C VAL A 111 9.89 -19.17 2.80
N ALA A 112 10.99 -19.70 3.34
CA ALA A 112 11.03 -21.06 3.91
C ALA A 112 10.18 -21.23 5.17
N ARG A 113 9.94 -20.15 5.94
CA ARG A 113 9.22 -20.16 7.22
C ARG A 113 7.76 -19.72 7.11
N ARG A 114 7.40 -18.99 6.05
CA ARG A 114 6.10 -18.35 5.90
C ARG A 114 5.48 -18.71 4.55
N SER A 115 4.20 -19.12 4.57
CA SER A 115 3.42 -19.25 3.34
C SER A 115 3.11 -17.87 2.77
N ILE A 116 3.64 -17.58 1.58
CA ILE A 116 3.38 -16.33 0.85
C ILE A 116 2.15 -16.51 -0.04
N PRO A 117 1.15 -15.60 0.01
CA PRO A 117 0.02 -15.65 -0.90
C PRO A 117 0.50 -15.60 -2.37
N PRO A 118 -0.10 -16.35 -3.29
CA PRO A 118 0.38 -16.43 -4.67
C PRO A 118 -0.18 -15.32 -5.58
N LYS A 119 -1.19 -14.57 -5.13
CA LYS A 119 -1.98 -13.66 -5.96
C LYS A 119 -1.54 -12.21 -5.78
N THR A 120 -1.08 -11.62 -6.88
CA THR A 120 -0.42 -10.31 -6.90
C THR A 120 -1.25 -9.21 -7.56
N PHE A 121 -2.47 -9.51 -8.01
CA PHE A 121 -3.39 -8.56 -8.65
C PHE A 121 -4.60 -8.26 -7.75
N ALA A 122 -4.99 -6.99 -7.69
CA ALA A 122 -6.19 -6.51 -7.00
C ALA A 122 -7.09 -5.78 -8.01
N VAL A 123 -8.32 -6.26 -8.17
CA VAL A 123 -9.33 -5.66 -9.04
C VAL A 123 -10.39 -4.97 -8.19
N PHE A 124 -10.63 -3.69 -8.48
CA PHE A 124 -11.60 -2.83 -7.80
C PHE A 124 -12.76 -2.54 -8.76
N ARG A 125 -13.99 -2.82 -8.32
CA ARG A 125 -15.19 -2.64 -9.16
C ARG A 125 -15.53 -1.16 -9.38
N ALA A 126 -15.87 -0.76 -10.60
CA ALA A 126 -16.15 0.62 -11.04
C ALA A 126 -17.33 1.36 -10.40
N ASN A 127 -18.00 0.85 -9.36
CA ASN A 127 -18.88 1.74 -8.58
C ASN A 127 -18.08 2.93 -7.99
N ALA A 128 -16.76 2.83 -7.90
CA ALA A 128 -15.85 3.95 -7.64
C ALA A 128 -15.76 4.98 -8.79
N LEU A 129 -15.79 4.55 -10.07
CA LEU A 129 -15.64 5.42 -11.25
C LEU A 129 -16.97 6.05 -11.68
N ALA A 130 -18.09 5.32 -11.59
CA ALA A 130 -19.43 5.88 -11.86
C ALA A 130 -19.80 7.05 -10.93
N MET A 131 -19.13 7.15 -9.78
CA MET A 131 -19.28 8.24 -8.81
C MET A 131 -18.43 9.48 -9.12
N LEU A 132 -17.41 9.37 -9.99
CA LEU A 132 -16.61 10.52 -10.46
C LEU A 132 -17.48 11.55 -11.22
N GLY A 133 -18.51 11.07 -11.93
CA GLY A 133 -19.42 11.94 -12.69
C GLY A 133 -20.39 12.75 -11.82
N LYS A 134 -20.64 12.34 -10.57
CA LYS A 134 -21.64 12.98 -9.69
C LYS A 134 -21.06 13.83 -8.55
N ARG A 135 -19.76 13.68 -8.23
CA ARG A 135 -19.13 14.29 -7.05
C ARG A 135 -18.08 15.36 -7.39
N ARG A 136 -18.41 16.30 -8.27
CA ARG A 136 -17.67 17.57 -8.37
C ARG A 136 -17.81 18.45 -7.10
N GLN A 137 -18.47 17.99 -6.03
CA GLN A 137 -18.96 18.85 -4.97
C GLN A 137 -18.45 18.61 -3.55
N HIS A 138 -17.87 17.47 -3.17
CA HIS A 138 -17.31 17.33 -1.81
C HIS A 138 -16.10 16.38 -1.80
N ASP A 139 -14.94 16.94 -1.52
CA ASP A 139 -13.67 16.25 -1.21
C ASP A 139 -13.67 15.68 0.23
N GLU A 140 -14.85 15.44 0.77
CA GLU A 140 -15.07 14.93 2.12
C GLU A 140 -15.15 13.41 2.10
N ARG A 141 -14.69 12.79 3.20
CA ARG A 141 -14.77 11.36 3.45
C ARG A 141 -16.24 10.95 3.56
N GLY A 142 -16.89 10.67 2.43
CA GLY A 142 -18.30 10.24 2.44
C GLY A 142 -18.44 8.82 2.98
N ASP A 143 -19.57 8.53 3.63
CA ASP A 143 -19.85 7.25 4.32
C ASP A 143 -20.42 6.13 3.43
N GLU A 144 -20.43 6.32 2.11
CA GLU A 144 -20.99 5.30 1.20
C GLU A 144 -20.19 3.98 1.25
N PRO A 145 -20.86 2.81 1.13
CA PRO A 145 -20.16 1.53 1.12
C PRO A 145 -19.10 1.44 0.02
N LEU A 146 -17.90 0.99 0.38
CA LEU A 146 -16.85 0.71 -0.60
C LEU A 146 -17.27 -0.44 -1.52
N GLY A 147 -16.86 -0.34 -2.79
CA GLY A 147 -17.00 -1.42 -3.76
C GLY A 147 -16.20 -2.66 -3.35
N SER A 148 -16.51 -3.78 -4.00
CA SER A 148 -15.79 -5.03 -3.79
C SER A 148 -14.37 -4.97 -4.34
N ILE A 149 -13.42 -5.56 -3.60
CA ILE A 149 -12.06 -5.85 -4.05
C ILE A 149 -11.96 -7.34 -4.31
N ARG A 150 -11.33 -7.73 -5.42
CA ARG A 150 -11.03 -9.13 -5.73
C ARG A 150 -9.53 -9.31 -5.91
N ILE A 151 -8.94 -10.19 -5.10
CA ILE A 151 -7.53 -10.57 -5.21
C ILE A 151 -7.41 -11.82 -6.09
N CYS A 152 -6.62 -11.75 -7.14
CA CYS A 152 -6.55 -12.76 -8.19
C CYS A 152 -5.16 -12.85 -8.84
N ASP A 153 -5.02 -13.83 -9.74
CA ASP A 153 -3.90 -13.89 -10.68
C ASP A 153 -4.15 -12.97 -11.89
N GLU A 154 -3.14 -12.83 -12.75
CA GLU A 154 -3.17 -11.99 -13.95
C GLU A 154 -4.27 -12.42 -14.92
N ALA A 155 -4.40 -13.73 -15.20
CA ALA A 155 -5.39 -14.25 -16.14
C ALA A 155 -6.83 -13.92 -15.68
N GLN A 156 -7.09 -14.06 -14.38
CA GLN A 156 -8.35 -13.66 -13.77
C GLN A 156 -8.56 -12.15 -13.79
N ALA A 157 -7.51 -11.34 -13.56
CA ALA A 157 -7.60 -9.88 -13.61
C ALA A 157 -8.00 -9.40 -15.02
N THR A 158 -7.37 -9.96 -16.06
CA THR A 158 -7.69 -9.71 -17.47
C THR A 158 -9.13 -10.09 -17.78
N ALA A 159 -9.55 -11.31 -17.43
CA ALA A 159 -10.91 -11.79 -17.67
C ALA A 159 -11.99 -10.93 -16.98
N ILE A 160 -11.73 -10.47 -15.74
CA ILE A 160 -12.66 -9.57 -15.04
C ILE A 160 -12.75 -8.23 -15.76
N THR A 161 -11.61 -7.66 -16.18
CA THR A 161 -11.54 -6.36 -16.83
C THR A 161 -12.24 -6.38 -18.19
N GLU A 162 -12.07 -7.45 -18.97
CA GLU A 162 -12.80 -7.69 -20.22
C GLU A 162 -14.32 -7.82 -19.98
N ALA A 163 -14.73 -8.59 -18.96
CA ALA A 163 -16.14 -8.81 -18.65
C ALA A 163 -16.88 -7.53 -18.18
N VAL A 164 -16.16 -6.53 -17.70
CA VAL A 164 -16.72 -5.23 -17.31
C VAL A 164 -16.41 -4.11 -18.31
N ASP A 165 -15.97 -4.45 -19.53
CA ASP A 165 -15.63 -3.51 -20.60
C ASP A 165 -14.66 -2.40 -20.13
N GLY A 166 -13.64 -2.78 -19.36
CA GLY A 166 -12.66 -1.86 -18.80
C GLY A 166 -13.14 -1.02 -17.61
N ALA A 167 -14.40 -1.20 -17.15
CA ALA A 167 -14.93 -0.57 -15.94
C ALA A 167 -14.41 -1.26 -14.65
N GLY A 168 -13.10 -1.44 -14.54
CA GLY A 168 -12.42 -1.99 -13.38
C GLY A 168 -11.05 -1.35 -13.25
N LEU A 169 -10.65 -1.03 -12.02
CA LEU A 169 -9.29 -0.61 -11.74
C LEU A 169 -8.50 -1.83 -11.31
N VAL A 170 -7.34 -2.06 -11.93
CA VAL A 170 -6.45 -3.18 -11.63
C VAL A 170 -5.15 -2.62 -11.07
N LEU A 171 -4.71 -3.15 -9.93
CA LEU A 171 -3.37 -2.94 -9.40
C LEU A 171 -2.58 -4.24 -9.43
N ASP A 172 -1.31 -4.13 -9.77
CA ASP A 172 -0.30 -5.18 -9.58
C ASP A 172 0.68 -4.73 -8.50
N SER A 173 0.79 -5.55 -7.46
CA SER A 173 1.70 -5.31 -6.32
C SER A 173 3.17 -5.52 -6.66
N GLN A 174 3.48 -6.33 -7.68
CA GLN A 174 4.85 -6.62 -8.12
C GLN A 174 5.53 -5.37 -8.68
N THR A 175 4.78 -4.38 -9.15
CA THR A 175 5.34 -3.17 -9.73
C THR A 175 5.95 -2.21 -8.71
N PHE A 176 5.64 -2.36 -7.41
CA PHE A 176 6.07 -1.40 -6.38
C PHE A 176 6.63 -2.04 -5.11
N MET A 177 6.17 -3.23 -4.72
CA MET A 177 6.58 -3.86 -3.47
C MET A 177 8.05 -4.30 -3.42
N PRO A 178 8.66 -4.85 -4.50
CA PRO A 178 10.08 -5.20 -4.47
C PRO A 178 10.98 -3.99 -4.21
N VAL A 179 10.63 -2.81 -4.76
CA VAL A 179 11.36 -1.56 -4.54
C VAL A 179 11.25 -1.14 -3.07
N ILE A 180 10.05 -1.14 -2.50
CA ILE A 180 9.84 -0.78 -1.08
C ILE A 180 10.70 -1.66 -0.18
N VAL A 181 10.63 -2.98 -0.35
CA VAL A 181 11.35 -3.92 0.51
C VAL A 181 12.86 -3.75 0.39
N ARG A 182 13.40 -3.69 -0.84
CA ARG A 182 14.84 -3.57 -1.08
C ARG A 182 15.38 -2.25 -0.54
N ARG A 183 14.73 -1.13 -0.86
CA ARG A 183 15.21 0.21 -0.48
C ARG A 183 15.06 0.46 1.02
N TRP A 184 14.00 -0.05 1.64
CA TRP A 184 13.85 0.00 3.10
C TRP A 184 14.99 -0.75 3.80
N ALA A 185 15.29 -1.98 3.36
CA ALA A 185 16.36 -2.78 3.94
C ALA A 185 17.74 -2.14 3.72
N GLU A 186 18.00 -1.62 2.53
CA GLU A 186 19.25 -0.97 2.17
C GLU A 186 19.52 0.30 2.99
N LEU A 187 18.54 1.23 3.04
CA LEU A 187 18.70 2.52 3.72
C LEU A 187 18.87 2.38 5.23
N LEU A 188 18.31 1.32 5.83
CA LEU A 188 18.43 1.04 7.25
C LEU A 188 19.56 0.04 7.56
N SER A 189 20.23 -0.50 6.54
CA SER A 189 21.15 -1.64 6.70
C SER A 189 20.53 -2.77 7.53
N ALA A 190 19.25 -3.04 7.29
CA ALA A 190 18.44 -3.94 8.10
C ALA A 190 18.92 -5.39 7.96
N THR A 191 18.97 -6.09 9.08
CA THR A 191 19.22 -7.52 9.11
C THR A 191 18.03 -8.31 8.56
N GLU A 192 18.23 -9.55 8.13
CA GLU A 192 17.13 -10.42 7.71
C GLU A 192 16.08 -10.63 8.81
N ALA A 193 16.48 -10.59 10.08
CA ALA A 193 15.57 -10.72 11.22
C ALA A 193 14.66 -9.50 11.37
N GLU A 194 15.22 -8.29 11.26
CA GLU A 194 14.45 -7.04 11.28
C GLU A 194 13.51 -6.95 10.07
N LEU A 195 14.02 -7.27 8.88
CA LEU A 195 13.21 -7.33 7.67
C LEU A 195 12.06 -8.32 7.80
N GLY A 196 12.31 -9.53 8.33
CA GLY A 196 11.28 -10.52 8.59
C GLY A 196 10.22 -10.03 9.59
N SER A 197 10.63 -9.33 10.65
CA SER A 197 9.71 -8.76 11.63
C SER A 197 8.82 -7.66 11.04
N GLU A 198 9.35 -6.85 10.12
CA GLU A 198 8.58 -5.81 9.43
C GLU A 198 7.63 -6.39 8.39
N LEU A 199 8.04 -7.44 7.67
CA LEU A 199 7.17 -8.17 6.76
C LEU A 199 6.04 -8.89 7.49
N ASP A 200 6.27 -9.37 8.72
CA ASP A 200 5.21 -9.94 9.54
C ASP A 200 4.16 -8.87 9.92
N GLN A 201 4.51 -7.58 10.05
CA GLN A 201 3.53 -6.52 10.30
C GLN A 201 2.54 -6.33 9.14
N LEU A 202 2.92 -6.64 7.90
CA LEU A 202 1.95 -6.70 6.78
C LEU A 202 0.91 -7.80 6.96
N ARG A 203 1.23 -8.89 7.67
CA ARG A 203 0.29 -10.00 7.89
C ARG A 203 -0.71 -9.75 9.02
N PHE A 204 -0.31 -9.00 10.04
CA PHE A 204 -1.05 -8.83 11.30
C PHE A 204 -1.68 -7.45 11.46
N ALA A 205 -1.75 -6.66 10.40
CA ALA A 205 -2.55 -5.45 10.38
C ALA A 205 -4.03 -5.83 10.22
N GLU A 206 -4.60 -6.33 11.33
CA GLU A 206 -6.04 -6.49 11.55
C GLU A 206 -6.63 -5.25 12.21
#